data_AF-A0A355I8V7-F1
#
_entry.id   AF-A0A355I8V7-F1
#
_cell.length_a   1.000
_cell.length_b   1.000
_cell.length_c   1.000
_cell.angle_alpha   90.00
_cell.angle_beta   90.00
_cell.angle_gamma   90.00
#
_symmetry.space_group_name_H-M   'P 1'
#
loop_
_entity.id
_entity.type
_entity.pdbx_description
1 polymer ?
#
loop_
_entity_poly.entity_id
_entity_poly.type
_entity_poly.pdbx_seq_one_letter_code
_entity_poly.pdbx_strand_id
1 'polypeptide(L)'
;MITGLLSILSISKAYLRARLLESTRHWLTLISGLFYPMVKALILIFLLQAVFHSAAGQQLPVSLNQVMQYIALATLLNTIIGFNNAFQIAERVKSGNVVFDLLRPWPWVSMMFGEYLGAKLAAVLFPIAAFLAISVGLGITLPLASYLQLLAMIPGIMLLDFCLTFIIGIATLWT
;
A
#
# COMPACT_ATOMS: atom_id res chain seq x y z
N MET A 1 -29.20 -12.90 -11.61
CA MET A 1 -28.16 -11.84 -11.47
C MET A 1 -27.79 -11.54 -10.02
N ILE A 2 -28.75 -11.31 -9.11
CA ILE A 2 -28.46 -10.96 -7.70
C ILE A 2 -27.73 -12.09 -6.94
N THR A 3 -28.11 -13.35 -7.17
CA THR A 3 -27.47 -14.53 -6.54
C THR A 3 -26.01 -14.72 -6.94
N GLY A 4 -25.66 -14.45 -8.20
CA GLY A 4 -24.27 -14.53 -8.69
C GLY A 4 -23.37 -13.43 -8.11
N LEU A 5 -23.92 -12.22 -7.90
CA LEU A 5 -23.18 -11.10 -7.32
C LEU A 5 -22.91 -11.31 -5.82
N LEU A 6 -23.86 -11.91 -5.11
CA LEU A 6 -23.70 -12.32 -3.71
C LEU A 6 -22.66 -13.44 -3.54
N SER A 7 -22.59 -14.40 -4.47
CA SER A 7 -21.54 -15.42 -4.45
C SER A 7 -20.14 -14.85 -4.73
N ILE A 8 -20.03 -13.86 -5.61
CA ILE A 8 -18.75 -13.18 -5.88
C ILE A 8 -18.25 -12.46 -4.61
N LEU A 9 -19.13 -11.72 -3.94
CA LEU A 9 -18.79 -11.00 -2.71
C LEU A 9 -18.43 -11.92 -1.55
N SER A 10 -19.13 -13.05 -1.38
CA SER A 10 -18.85 -13.99 -0.30
C SER A 10 -17.50 -14.70 -0.49
N ILE A 11 -17.14 -15.05 -1.74
CA ILE A 11 -15.86 -15.65 -2.08
C ILE A 11 -14.72 -14.65 -1.86
N SER A 12 -14.83 -13.42 -2.38
CA SER A 12 -13.82 -12.38 -2.16
C SER A 12 -13.60 -12.12 -0.67
N LYS A 13 -14.66 -12.12 0.16
CA LYS A 13 -14.56 -11.94 1.61
C LYS A 13 -13.82 -13.09 2.30
N ALA A 14 -14.05 -14.34 1.88
CA ALA A 14 -13.36 -15.50 2.43
C ALA A 14 -11.85 -15.45 2.14
N TYR A 15 -11.47 -15.16 0.90
CA TYR A 15 -10.07 -15.02 0.48
C TYR A 15 -9.38 -13.82 1.12
N LEU A 16 -10.07 -12.69 1.25
CA LEU A 16 -9.60 -11.53 1.99
C LEU A 16 -9.23 -11.90 3.41
N ARG A 17 -10.14 -12.59 4.14
CA ARG A 17 -9.89 -12.99 5.52
C ARG A 17 -8.71 -13.96 5.62
N ALA A 18 -8.66 -14.96 4.74
CA ALA A 18 -7.58 -15.95 4.74
C ALA A 18 -6.22 -15.28 4.53
N ARG A 19 -6.11 -14.40 3.53
CA ARG A 19 -4.85 -13.71 3.20
C ARG A 19 -4.45 -12.68 4.26
N LEU A 20 -5.42 -12.01 4.87
CA LEU A 20 -5.17 -11.07 5.96
C LEU A 20 -4.63 -11.76 7.21
N LEU A 21 -5.16 -12.94 7.56
CA LEU A 21 -4.65 -13.75 8.67
C LEU A 21 -3.24 -14.28 8.38
N GLU A 22 -3.01 -14.76 7.17
CA GLU A 22 -1.69 -15.22 6.73
C GLU A 22 -0.66 -14.09 6.77
N SER A 23 -1.00 -12.91 6.27
CA SER A 23 -0.11 -11.75 6.28
C SER A 23 0.17 -11.25 7.69
N THR A 24 -0.84 -11.22 8.56
CA THR A 24 -0.68 -10.84 9.98
C THR A 24 0.19 -11.84 10.72
N ARG A 25 0.13 -13.14 10.39
CA ARG A 25 1.01 -14.16 10.98
C ARG A 25 2.48 -13.90 10.65
N HIS A 26 2.77 -13.39 9.46
CA HIS A 26 4.14 -13.01 9.04
C HIS A 26 4.46 -11.55 9.39
N TRP A 27 4.08 -11.08 10.58
CA TRP A 27 4.24 -9.71 11.05
C TRP A 27 5.68 -9.16 10.92
N LEU A 28 6.71 -10.00 11.07
CA LEU A 28 8.11 -9.63 10.86
C LEU A 28 8.40 -9.09 9.45
N THR A 29 7.77 -9.67 8.43
CA THR A 29 7.91 -9.21 7.04
C THR A 29 7.22 -7.87 6.80
N LEU A 30 6.11 -7.61 7.52
CA LEU A 30 5.42 -6.33 7.47
C LEU A 30 6.27 -5.23 8.14
N ILE A 31 6.88 -5.54 9.30
CA ILE A 31 7.75 -4.59 10.00
C ILE A 31 9.03 -4.31 9.21
N SER A 32 9.66 -5.32 8.61
CA SER A 32 10.86 -5.10 7.79
C SER A 32 10.56 -4.20 6.58
N GLY A 33 9.36 -4.34 6.00
CA GLY A 33 8.86 -3.45 4.95
C GLY A 33 8.71 -1.98 5.36
N LEU A 34 8.54 -1.70 6.67
CA LEU A 34 8.47 -0.34 7.21
C LEU A 34 9.83 0.25 7.55
N PHE A 35 10.82 -0.60 7.85
CA PHE A 35 12.11 -0.14 8.32
C PHE A 35 12.82 0.74 7.27
N TYR A 36 12.87 0.25 6.02
CA TYR A 36 13.51 0.97 4.93
C TYR A 36 12.89 2.37 4.65
N PRO A 37 11.58 2.52 4.41
CA PRO A 37 10.99 3.83 4.15
C PRO A 37 11.10 4.77 5.35
N MET A 38 11.02 4.26 6.58
CA MET A 38 11.16 5.07 7.79
C MET A 38 12.57 5.62 7.97
N VAL A 39 13.59 4.77 7.82
CA VAL A 39 15.00 5.19 7.90
C VAL A 39 15.31 6.21 6.80
N LYS A 40 14.84 5.97 5.57
CA LYS A 40 15.00 6.90 4.44
C LYS A 40 14.36 8.27 4.75
N ALA A 41 13.16 8.29 5.30
CA ALA A 41 12.47 9.53 5.68
C ALA A 41 13.22 10.29 6.77
N LEU A 42 13.70 9.58 7.79
CA LEU A 42 14.45 10.16 8.91
C LEU A 42 15.76 10.81 8.44
N ILE A 43 16.54 10.09 7.61
CA ILE A 43 17.77 10.61 7.00
C ILE A 43 17.47 11.89 6.21
N LEU A 44 16.40 11.88 5.41
CA LEU A 44 16.01 13.03 4.59
C LEU A 44 15.62 14.24 5.47
N ILE A 45 14.88 14.01 6.56
CA ILE A 45 14.50 15.07 7.51
C ILE A 45 15.74 15.67 8.17
N PHE A 46 16.67 14.85 8.68
CA PHE A 46 17.89 15.36 9.31
C PHE A 46 18.80 16.11 8.34
N LEU A 47 18.94 15.60 7.11
CA LEU A 47 19.72 16.27 6.07
C LEU A 47 19.12 17.63 5.72
N LEU A 48 17.80 17.72 5.57
CA LEU A 48 17.12 18.99 5.31
C LEU A 48 17.21 19.94 6.51
N GLN A 49 17.07 19.45 7.73
CA GLN A 49 17.29 20.29 8.93
C GLN A 49 18.69 20.92 8.93
N ALA A 50 19.73 20.14 8.61
CA ALA A 50 21.10 20.66 8.53
C ALA A 50 21.28 21.70 7.42
N VAL A 51 20.66 21.50 6.26
CA VAL A 51 20.68 22.47 5.14
C VAL A 51 19.96 23.76 5.52
N PHE A 52 18.78 23.68 6.13
CA PHE A 52 18.02 24.85 6.60
C PHE A 52 18.78 25.63 7.68
N HIS A 53 19.49 24.94 8.57
CA HIS A 53 20.32 25.58 9.59
C HIS A 53 21.56 26.25 8.99
N SER A 54 22.15 25.66 7.94
CA SER A 54 23.30 26.23 7.23
C SER A 54 22.93 27.42 6.34
N ALA A 55 21.67 27.52 5.92
CA ALA A 55 21.12 28.63 5.14
C ALA A 55 20.51 29.75 6.02
N ALA A 56 20.79 29.75 7.33
CA ALA A 56 20.30 30.74 8.28
C ALA A 56 20.73 32.17 7.87
N GLY A 57 19.88 32.84 7.11
CA GLY A 57 20.15 34.16 6.54
C GLY A 57 19.48 34.40 5.18
N GLN A 58 19.11 33.35 4.45
CA GLN A 58 18.32 33.47 3.22
C GLN A 58 16.84 33.23 3.49
N GLN A 59 15.97 34.11 2.98
CA GLN A 59 14.53 33.89 2.96
C GLN A 59 14.21 32.71 2.03
N LEU A 60 14.21 31.51 2.58
CA LEU A 60 13.75 30.33 1.87
C LEU A 60 12.23 30.43 1.66
N PRO A 61 11.71 30.12 0.46
CA PRO A 61 10.29 30.26 0.14
C PRO A 61 9.40 29.24 0.88
N VAL A 62 9.98 28.25 1.56
CA VAL A 62 9.26 27.16 2.22
C VAL A 62 9.75 27.01 3.65
N SER A 63 8.81 26.82 4.59
CA SER A 63 9.13 26.59 5.99
C SER A 63 9.57 25.14 6.25
N LEU A 64 10.46 24.95 7.23
CA LEU A 64 10.95 23.62 7.64
C LEU A 64 9.79 22.69 8.03
N ASN A 65 8.74 23.22 8.67
CA ASN A 65 7.55 22.44 9.04
C ASN A 65 6.79 21.90 7.81
N GLN A 66 6.60 22.72 6.77
CA GLN A 66 5.96 22.27 5.53
C GLN A 66 6.75 21.16 4.84
N VAL A 67 8.09 21.24 4.85
CA VAL A 67 8.95 20.21 4.25
C VAL A 67 8.84 18.89 5.03
N MET A 68 8.86 18.93 6.36
CA MET A 68 8.68 17.73 7.20
C MET A 68 7.33 17.06 6.95
N GLN A 69 6.26 17.85 6.84
CA GLN A 69 4.91 17.36 6.52
C GLN A 69 4.89 16.67 5.15
N TYR A 70 5.52 17.27 4.15
CA TYR A 70 5.60 16.71 2.81
C TYR A 70 6.36 15.38 2.79
N ILE A 71 7.50 15.29 3.47
CA ILE A 71 8.29 14.06 3.54
C ILE A 71 7.51 12.95 4.25
N ALA A 72 6.84 13.27 5.35
CA ALA A 72 6.03 12.30 6.08
C ALA A 72 4.91 11.74 5.20
N LEU A 73 4.19 12.61 4.48
CA LEU A 73 3.13 12.22 3.54
C LEU A 73 3.67 11.40 2.37
N ALA A 74 4.77 11.85 1.76
CA ALA A 74 5.40 11.15 0.64
C ALA A 74 5.86 9.74 1.04
N THR A 75 6.40 9.58 2.25
CA THR A 75 6.84 8.29 2.79
C THR A 75 5.66 7.34 3.01
N LEU A 76 4.55 7.86 3.57
CA LEU A 76 3.32 7.08 3.73
C LEU A 76 2.80 6.62 2.37
N LEU A 77 2.69 7.53 1.40
CA LEU A 77 2.18 7.18 0.06
C LEU A 77 3.07 6.17 -0.65
N ASN A 78 4.39 6.30 -0.55
CA ASN A 78 5.34 5.36 -1.14
C ASN A 78 5.22 3.95 -0.52
N THR A 79 4.90 3.88 0.77
CA THR A 79 4.72 2.59 1.44
C THR A 79 3.40 1.91 1.04
N ILE A 80 2.35 2.68 0.74
CA ILE A 80 1.06 2.15 0.27
C ILE A 80 1.15 1.70 -1.21
N ILE A 81 1.85 2.48 -2.04
CA ILE A 81 2.02 2.21 -3.48
C ILE A 81 3.19 1.25 -3.67
N GLY A 82 2.90 -0.04 -3.78
CA GLY A 82 3.91 -1.07 -4.00
C GLY A 82 3.54 -1.99 -5.16
N PHE A 83 4.17 -1.80 -6.33
CA PHE A 83 3.94 -2.54 -7.58
C PHE A 83 4.43 -4.00 -7.57
N ASN A 84 4.50 -4.66 -6.42
CA ASN A 84 5.16 -5.97 -6.31
C ASN A 84 4.24 -7.18 -6.59
N ASN A 85 2.93 -6.97 -6.70
CA ASN A 85 1.97 -8.09 -6.83
C ASN A 85 1.84 -8.63 -8.26
N ALA A 86 2.31 -7.94 -9.29
CA ALA A 86 2.28 -8.42 -10.68
C ALA A 86 3.08 -9.72 -10.86
N PHE A 87 4.18 -9.87 -10.11
CA PHE A 87 5.00 -11.07 -10.12
C PHE A 87 4.26 -12.31 -9.62
N GLN A 88 3.29 -12.18 -8.70
CA GLN A 88 2.53 -13.33 -8.20
C GLN A 88 1.64 -13.95 -9.29
N ILE A 89 1.04 -13.11 -10.14
CA ILE A 89 0.23 -13.61 -11.27
C ILE A 89 1.16 -14.24 -12.31
N ALA A 90 2.25 -13.56 -12.66
CA ALA A 90 3.24 -14.08 -13.61
C ALA A 90 3.87 -15.41 -13.16
N GLU A 91 4.14 -15.59 -11.86
CA GLU A 91 4.68 -16.82 -11.31
C GLU A 91 3.66 -17.98 -11.37
N ARG A 92 2.38 -17.70 -11.09
CA ARG A 92 1.32 -18.71 -11.25
C ARG A 92 1.13 -19.13 -12.70
N VAL A 93 1.25 -18.18 -13.63
CA VAL A 93 1.23 -18.45 -15.08
C VAL A 93 2.41 -19.35 -15.46
N LYS A 94 3.63 -18.95 -15.08
CA LYS A 94 4.87 -19.68 -15.40
C LYS A 94 4.89 -21.10 -14.82
N SER A 95 4.34 -21.29 -13.61
CA SER A 95 4.26 -22.60 -12.96
C SER A 95 3.11 -23.48 -13.45
N GLY A 96 2.23 -22.97 -14.32
CA GLY A 96 1.05 -23.70 -14.80
C GLY A 96 -0.08 -23.83 -13.77
N ASN A 97 0.11 -23.32 -12.54
CA ASN A 97 -0.88 -23.38 -11.47
C ASN A 97 -2.16 -22.60 -11.79
N VAL A 98 -2.10 -21.64 -12.73
CA VAL A 98 -3.28 -20.92 -13.24
C VAL A 98 -4.34 -21.87 -13.79
N VAL A 99 -3.96 -23.03 -14.37
CA VAL A 99 -4.93 -24.01 -14.89
C VAL A 99 -5.82 -24.54 -13.77
N PHE A 100 -5.25 -24.88 -12.62
CA PHE A 100 -6.02 -25.34 -11.46
C PHE A 100 -6.90 -24.24 -10.87
N ASP A 101 -6.45 -22.99 -10.90
CA ASP A 101 -7.23 -21.84 -10.46
C ASP A 101 -8.43 -21.55 -11.41
N LEU A 102 -8.28 -21.81 -12.72
CA LEU A 102 -9.34 -21.67 -13.72
C LEU A 102 -10.35 -22.81 -13.73
N LEU A 103 -9.94 -24.02 -13.32
CA LEU A 103 -10.82 -25.19 -13.21
C LEU A 103 -11.74 -25.12 -11.98
N ARG A 104 -11.46 -24.23 -11.03
CA ARG A 104 -12.33 -24.04 -9.87
C ARG A 104 -13.67 -23.44 -10.31
N PRO A 105 -14.79 -23.81 -9.66
CA PRO A 105 -16.12 -23.29 -10.00
C PRO A 105 -16.32 -21.82 -9.59
N TRP A 106 -15.26 -21.09 -9.26
CA TRP A 106 -15.29 -19.75 -8.69
C TRP A 106 -14.71 -18.72 -9.66
N PRO A 107 -15.22 -17.48 -9.69
CA PRO A 107 -14.69 -16.46 -10.58
C PRO A 107 -13.27 -16.06 -10.18
N TRP A 108 -12.29 -16.39 -11.03
CA TRP A 108 -10.86 -16.15 -10.80
C TRP A 108 -10.54 -14.71 -10.41
N VAL A 109 -11.17 -13.73 -11.05
CA VAL A 109 -11.00 -12.29 -10.75
C VAL A 109 -11.41 -11.94 -9.31
N SER A 110 -12.51 -12.53 -8.82
CA SER A 110 -13.01 -12.28 -7.47
C SER A 110 -12.07 -12.82 -6.39
N MET A 111 -11.45 -13.97 -6.67
CA MET A 111 -10.45 -14.59 -5.82
C MET A 111 -9.18 -13.74 -5.78
N MET A 112 -8.66 -13.35 -6.95
CA MET A 112 -7.47 -12.50 -7.08
C MET A 112 -7.67 -11.15 -6.40
N PHE A 113 -8.84 -10.53 -6.56
CA PHE A 113 -9.17 -9.28 -5.90
C PHE A 113 -9.23 -9.45 -4.37
N GLY A 114 -9.86 -10.52 -3.87
CA GLY A 114 -9.90 -10.81 -2.44
C GLY A 114 -8.52 -11.04 -1.83
N GLU A 115 -7.67 -11.84 -2.47
CA GLU A 115 -6.29 -12.07 -2.06
C GLU A 115 -5.46 -10.76 -2.08
N TYR A 116 -5.56 -10.00 -3.16
CA TYR A 116 -4.88 -8.73 -3.31
C TYR A 116 -5.29 -7.73 -2.21
N LEU A 117 -6.59 -7.59 -1.98
CA LEU A 117 -7.12 -6.65 -1.01
C LEU A 117 -6.79 -7.06 0.43
N GLY A 118 -6.83 -8.36 0.74
CA GLY A 118 -6.39 -8.88 2.05
C GLY A 118 -4.91 -8.63 2.32
N ALA A 119 -4.04 -8.85 1.33
CA ALA A 119 -2.61 -8.57 1.47
C ALA A 119 -2.32 -7.07 1.60
N LYS A 120 -2.95 -6.23 0.78
CA LYS A 120 -2.75 -4.77 0.82
C LYS A 120 -3.31 -4.15 2.09
N LEU A 121 -4.48 -4.57 2.57
CA LEU A 121 -5.03 -4.08 3.84
C LEU A 121 -4.08 -4.38 5.01
N ALA A 122 -3.54 -5.60 5.08
CA ALA A 122 -2.56 -5.96 6.09
C ALA A 122 -1.28 -5.10 5.99
N ALA A 123 -0.81 -4.85 4.75
CA ALA A 123 0.37 -4.03 4.50
C ALA A 123 0.16 -2.53 4.78
N VAL A 124 -1.08 -2.02 4.69
CA VAL A 124 -1.40 -0.59 4.87
C VAL A 124 -1.64 -0.24 6.35
N LEU A 125 -2.16 -1.18 7.15
CA LEU A 125 -2.55 -0.92 8.54
C LEU A 125 -1.38 -0.51 9.44
N PHE A 126 -0.24 -1.19 9.31
CA PHE A 126 0.97 -0.89 10.09
C PHE A 126 1.64 0.45 9.70
N PRO A 127 1.84 0.81 8.42
CA PRO A 127 2.39 2.11 8.04
C PRO A 127 1.51 3.29 8.46
N ILE A 128 0.18 3.15 8.42
CA ILE A 128 -0.73 4.19 8.92
C ILE A 128 -0.50 4.39 10.42
N ALA A 129 -0.41 3.32 11.20
CA ALA A 129 -0.12 3.41 12.64
C ALA A 129 1.25 4.06 12.91
N ALA A 130 2.29 3.67 12.15
CA ALA A 130 3.62 4.25 12.28
C ALA A 130 3.65 5.75 11.89
N PHE A 131 2.95 6.13 10.83
CA PHE A 131 2.81 7.54 10.44
C PHE A 131 2.11 8.36 11.51
N LEU A 132 1.01 7.85 12.10
CA LEU A 132 0.32 8.54 13.19
C LEU A 132 1.24 8.72 14.41
N ALA A 133 2.03 7.71 14.77
CA ALA A 133 3.00 7.80 15.84
C ALA A 133 4.07 8.88 15.57
N ILE A 134 4.59 8.94 14.34
CA ILE A 134 5.60 9.93 13.93
C ILE A 134 5.00 11.33 13.86
N SER A 135 3.76 11.48 13.36
CA SER A 135 3.09 12.78 13.30
C SER A 135 2.85 13.35 14.69
N VAL A 136 2.49 12.51 15.66
CA VAL A 136 2.34 12.93 17.06
C VAL A 136 3.71 13.29 17.66
N GLY A 137 4.74 12.46 17.44
CA GLY A 137 6.08 12.70 17.98
C GLY A 137 6.79 13.95 17.42
N LEU A 138 6.53 14.30 16.16
CA LEU A 138 7.10 15.48 15.49
C LEU A 138 6.20 16.72 15.58
N GLY A 139 5.05 16.64 16.25
CA GLY A 139 4.10 17.76 16.36
C GLY A 139 3.51 18.21 15.02
N ILE A 140 3.41 17.29 14.05
CA ILE A 140 2.84 17.57 12.73
C ILE A 140 1.32 17.76 12.87
N THR A 141 0.88 19.02 12.84
CA THR A 141 -0.54 19.39 12.83
C THR A 141 -1.04 19.48 11.39
N LEU A 142 -1.69 18.42 10.94
CA LEU A 142 -2.45 18.43 9.68
C LEU A 142 -3.91 18.83 9.95
N PRO A 143 -4.53 19.67 9.09
CA PRO A 143 -5.96 19.93 9.17
C PRO A 143 -6.76 18.64 9.04
N LEU A 144 -7.87 18.52 9.78
CA LEU A 144 -8.75 17.34 9.73
C LEU A 144 -9.23 17.02 8.30
N ALA A 145 -9.45 18.05 7.48
CA ALA A 145 -9.82 17.91 6.07
C ALA A 145 -8.77 17.13 5.26
N SER A 146 -7.48 17.36 5.51
CA SER A 146 -6.39 16.67 4.82
C SER A 146 -6.32 15.19 5.20
N TYR A 147 -6.63 14.82 6.45
CA TYR A 147 -6.74 13.42 6.86
C TYR A 147 -7.89 12.70 6.15
N LEU A 148 -9.05 13.36 6.04
CA LEU A 148 -10.22 12.79 5.35
C LEU A 148 -9.94 12.59 3.86
N GLN A 149 -9.29 13.56 3.20
CA GLN A 149 -8.87 13.44 1.81
C GLN A 149 -7.91 12.28 1.61
N LEU A 150 -6.92 12.12 2.50
CA LEU A 150 -5.96 11.03 2.44
C LEU A 150 -6.65 9.67 2.60
N LEU A 151 -7.56 9.55 3.57
CA LEU A 151 -8.32 8.32 3.81
C LEU A 151 -9.25 7.96 2.63
N ALA A 152 -9.86 8.97 1.99
CA ALA A 152 -10.66 8.79 0.78
C ALA A 152 -9.82 8.38 -0.45
N MET A 153 -8.54 8.73 -0.49
CA MET A 153 -7.65 8.42 -1.61
C MET A 153 -7.16 6.96 -1.61
N ILE A 154 -7.01 6.36 -0.41
CA ILE A 154 -6.56 4.97 -0.22
C ILE A 154 -7.33 3.95 -1.08
N PRO A 155 -8.67 3.87 -1.06
CA PRO A 155 -9.40 2.88 -1.86
C PRO A 155 -9.20 3.08 -3.37
N GLY A 156 -9.10 4.33 -3.83
CA GLY A 156 -8.83 4.63 -5.24
C GLY A 156 -7.46 4.15 -5.69
N ILE A 157 -6.43 4.40 -4.88
CA ILE A 157 -5.06 3.91 -5.15
C ILE A 157 -5.03 2.38 -5.16
N MET A 158 -5.67 1.72 -4.18
CA MET A 158 -5.70 0.26 -4.10
C MET A 158 -6.38 -0.38 -5.32
N LEU A 159 -7.49 0.21 -5.78
CA LEU A 159 -8.21 -0.25 -6.96
C LEU A 159 -7.37 -0.07 -8.23
N LEU A 160 -6.74 1.10 -8.38
CA LEU A 160 -5.90 1.39 -9.54
C LEU A 160 -4.68 0.47 -9.60
N ASP A 161 -4.01 0.24 -8.47
CA ASP A 161 -2.88 -0.69 -8.37
C ASP A 161 -3.30 -2.15 -8.66
N PHE A 162 -4.52 -2.56 -8.24
CA PHE A 162 -5.07 -3.86 -8.64
C PHE A 162 -5.28 -3.95 -10.16
N CYS A 163 -5.92 -2.95 -10.77
CA CYS A 163 -6.19 -2.94 -12.20
C CYS A 163 -4.88 -3.00 -13.01
N LEU A 164 -3.87 -2.21 -12.65
CA LEU A 164 -2.57 -2.24 -13.31
C LEU A 164 -1.88 -3.60 -13.13
N THR A 165 -1.84 -4.11 -11.91
CA THR A 165 -1.28 -5.43 -11.60
C THR A 165 -1.96 -6.54 -12.41
N PHE A 166 -3.28 -6.48 -12.54
CA PHE A 166 -4.08 -7.46 -13.25
C PHE A 166 -3.86 -7.41 -14.77
N ILE A 167 -3.84 -6.20 -15.36
CA ILE A 167 -3.56 -6.00 -16.78
C ILE A 167 -2.16 -6.52 -17.13
N ILE A 168 -1.15 -6.16 -16.33
CA ILE A 168 0.23 -6.62 -16.54
C ILE A 168 0.31 -8.14 -16.40
N GLY A 169 -0.31 -8.71 -15.35
CA GLY A 169 -0.28 -10.16 -15.12
C GLY A 169 -0.96 -10.98 -16.22
N ILE A 170 -2.02 -10.47 -16.85
CA ILE A 170 -2.65 -11.11 -18.02
C ILE A 170 -1.80 -10.92 -19.27
N ALA A 171 -1.20 -9.75 -19.47
CA ALA A 171 -0.33 -9.50 -20.62
C ALA A 171 0.83 -10.50 -20.67
N THR A 172 1.37 -10.88 -19.50
CA THR A 172 2.42 -11.91 -19.39
C THR A 172 1.94 -13.36 -19.61
N LEU A 173 0.63 -13.60 -19.70
CA LEU A 173 0.06 -14.93 -19.95
C LEU A 173 0.30 -15.39 -21.39
N TRP A 174 0.55 -14.45 -22.29
CA TRP A 174 0.66 -14.68 -23.73
C TRP A 174 2.10 -14.62 -24.27
N THR A 175 3.09 -14.43 -23.39
CA THR A 175 4.54 -14.41 -23.69
C THR A 175 5.24 -15.52 -22.94
#